data_AF-A0A7C5RMQ4-F1
#
_entry.id   AF-A0A7C5RMQ4-F1
#
_cell.length_a   1.000
_cell.length_b   1.000
_cell.length_c   1.000
_cell.angle_alpha   90.00
_cell.angle_beta   90.00
_cell.angle_gamma   90.00
#
_symmetry.space_group_name_H-M   'P 1'
#
loop_
_entity.id
_entity.type
_entity.pdbx_description
1 polymer ?
#
loop_
_entity_poly.entity_id
_entity_poly.type
_entity_poly.pdbx_seq_one_letter_code
_entity_poly.pdbx_strand_id
1 'polypeptide(L)'
;MATNEDEINELERLMRWGEVNGVEGLRILDRRDIKRMEPNVEAERDIYSPSTGIVDPDELMNLFHAKATRNGAVLVTKTEVTNIRKMDDGYEVSGVSLGEKFTIKADTIINCAGLNADKIAGMVGLDVEKLGYRIHYCKGDYFRLLGKPPIKMLVYPAPEKLGLGIHLTPDLSGTVRLGPNAYYVDSISYEVTSGEHEFRENVRKFLPCPALMSMS
;
A
#
# COMPACT_ATOMS: atom_id res chain seq x y z
N MET A 1 12.29 -12.54 -2.97
CA MET A 1 13.66 -13.03 -2.72
C MET A 1 13.71 -14.16 -1.71
N ALA A 2 14.57 -15.16 -1.93
CA ALA A 2 14.75 -16.31 -1.05
C ALA A 2 16.19 -16.47 -0.55
N THR A 3 16.32 -16.76 0.74
CA THR A 3 17.56 -16.94 1.51
C THR A 3 17.70 -18.36 2.09
N ASN A 4 16.64 -19.17 2.03
CA ASN A 4 16.60 -20.56 2.48
C ASN A 4 15.69 -21.42 1.57
N GLU A 5 15.71 -22.74 1.77
CA GLU A 5 14.99 -23.73 0.95
C GLU A 5 13.46 -23.51 0.96
N ASP A 6 12.87 -23.19 2.11
CA ASP A 6 11.43 -22.96 2.25
C ASP A 6 10.98 -21.73 1.43
N GLU A 7 11.78 -20.66 1.46
CA GLU A 7 11.54 -19.47 0.65
C GLU A 7 11.71 -19.72 -0.85
N ILE A 8 12.60 -20.64 -1.27
CA ILE A 8 12.75 -21.02 -2.67
C ILE A 8 11.47 -21.72 -3.16
N ASN A 9 10.93 -22.66 -2.39
CA ASN A 9 9.67 -23.33 -2.72
C ASN A 9 8.50 -22.33 -2.84
N GLU A 10 8.49 -21.31 -1.97
CA GLU A 10 7.51 -20.24 -2.02
C GLU A 10 7.67 -19.37 -3.27
N LEU A 11 8.90 -19.05 -3.70
CA LEU A 11 9.13 -18.33 -4.96
C LEU A 11 8.61 -19.11 -6.17
N GLU A 12 8.82 -20.43 -6.24
CA GLU A 12 8.27 -21.21 -7.35
C GLU A 12 6.75 -21.18 -7.38
N ARG A 13 6.10 -21.17 -6.21
CA ARG A 13 4.66 -21.01 -6.09
C ARG A 13 4.22 -19.63 -6.59
N LEU A 14 4.91 -18.56 -6.19
CA LEU A 14 4.64 -17.19 -6.63
C LEU A 14 4.87 -16.99 -8.13
N MET A 15 5.89 -17.62 -8.70
CA MET A 15 6.17 -17.60 -10.14
C MET A 15 4.99 -18.17 -10.92
N ARG A 16 4.50 -19.37 -10.53
CA ARG A 16 3.32 -19.99 -11.15
C ARG A 16 2.07 -19.12 -11.00
N TRP A 17 1.88 -18.49 -9.84
CA TRP A 17 0.76 -17.57 -9.62
C TRP A 17 0.86 -16.33 -10.50
N GLY A 18 2.05 -15.76 -10.66
CA GLY A 18 2.28 -14.65 -11.58
C GLY A 18 1.92 -15.02 -13.02
N GLU A 19 2.35 -16.19 -13.49
CA GLU A 19 2.00 -16.70 -14.82
C GLU A 19 0.49 -16.88 -15.01
N VAL A 20 -0.20 -17.52 -14.05
CA VAL A 20 -1.66 -17.71 -14.08
C VAL A 20 -2.40 -16.37 -14.07
N ASN A 21 -1.86 -15.36 -13.38
CA ASN A 21 -2.43 -14.01 -13.34
C ASN A 21 -2.03 -13.15 -14.56
N GLY A 22 -1.28 -13.70 -15.52
CA GLY A 22 -0.87 -12.99 -16.74
C GLY A 22 0.22 -11.94 -16.52
N VAL A 23 1.03 -12.07 -15.47
CA VAL A 23 2.18 -11.18 -15.24
C VAL A 23 3.27 -11.49 -16.26
N GLU A 24 3.46 -10.58 -17.21
CA GLU A 24 4.39 -10.78 -18.31
C GLU A 24 5.85 -10.55 -17.90
N GLY A 25 6.75 -11.38 -18.43
CA GLY A 25 8.19 -11.16 -18.35
C GLY A 25 8.83 -11.51 -17.01
N LEU A 26 8.13 -12.20 -16.11
CA LEU A 26 8.72 -12.76 -14.89
C LEU A 26 9.89 -13.68 -15.20
N ARG A 27 10.95 -13.62 -14.37
CA ARG A 27 12.14 -14.48 -14.51
C ARG A 27 12.66 -14.90 -13.15
N ILE A 28 13.03 -16.17 -13.03
CA ILE A 28 13.85 -16.62 -11.90
C ILE A 28 15.28 -16.10 -12.10
N LEU A 29 15.82 -15.49 -11.05
CA LEU A 29 17.22 -15.07 -10.97
C LEU A 29 18.00 -16.00 -10.05
N ASP A 30 19.22 -16.35 -10.46
CA ASP A 30 20.20 -16.95 -9.58
C ASP A 30 21.04 -15.89 -8.84
N ARG A 31 21.87 -16.32 -7.89
CA ARG A 31 22.78 -15.44 -7.14
C ARG A 31 23.66 -14.56 -8.05
N ARG A 32 24.13 -15.07 -9.19
CA ARG A 32 25.00 -14.33 -10.11
C ARG A 32 24.21 -13.22 -10.81
N ASP A 33 22.99 -13.52 -11.24
CA ASP A 33 22.09 -12.54 -11.83
C ASP A 33 21.70 -11.45 -10.83
N ILE A 34 21.34 -11.84 -9.60
CA ILE A 34 21.04 -10.91 -8.50
C ILE A 34 22.22 -9.97 -8.26
N LYS A 35 23.43 -10.50 -8.07
CA LYS A 35 24.64 -9.67 -7.84
C LYS A 35 24.99 -8.75 -9.00
N ARG A 36 24.69 -9.15 -10.23
CA ARG A 36 24.89 -8.30 -11.41
C ARG A 36 23.92 -7.11 -11.42
N MET A 37 22.68 -7.31 -10.96
CA MET A 37 21.63 -6.30 -10.97
C MET A 37 21.67 -5.41 -9.73
N GLU A 38 21.76 -6.02 -8.54
CA GLU A 38 21.81 -5.37 -7.22
C GLU A 38 23.02 -5.89 -6.42
N PRO A 39 24.22 -5.29 -6.59
CA PRO A 39 25.46 -5.80 -5.98
C PRO A 39 25.45 -5.91 -4.45
N ASN A 40 24.65 -5.09 -3.79
CA ASN A 40 24.56 -5.06 -2.33
C ASN A 40 23.53 -6.05 -1.76
N VAL A 41 22.69 -6.67 -2.60
CA VAL A 41 21.66 -7.63 -2.16
C VAL A 41 22.26 -9.03 -2.09
N GLU A 42 21.88 -9.81 -1.09
CA GLU A 42 22.30 -11.20 -0.87
C GLU A 42 21.07 -12.13 -0.86
N ALA A 43 21.08 -13.12 -1.75
CA ALA A 43 20.07 -14.18 -1.81
C ALA A 43 20.53 -15.40 -2.62
N GLU A 44 19.80 -16.51 -2.48
CA GLU A 44 20.00 -17.75 -3.25
C GLU A 44 19.25 -17.71 -4.59
N ARG A 45 18.00 -17.25 -4.56
CA ARG A 45 17.10 -17.11 -5.71
C ARG A 45 16.19 -15.90 -5.56
N ASP A 46 15.72 -15.38 -6.68
CA ASP A 46 14.70 -14.32 -6.70
C ASP A 46 13.79 -14.40 -7.92
N ILE A 47 12.70 -13.64 -7.91
CA ILE A 47 11.85 -13.40 -9.08
C ILE A 47 12.05 -11.95 -9.52
N TYR A 48 12.52 -11.76 -10.74
CA TYR A 48 12.53 -10.47 -11.38
C TYR A 48 11.19 -10.20 -12.06
N SER A 49 10.57 -9.07 -11.69
CA SER A 49 9.34 -8.57 -12.30
C SER A 49 9.62 -7.25 -13.05
N PRO A 50 9.74 -7.28 -14.39
CA PRO A 50 10.11 -6.09 -15.17
C PRO A 50 9.01 -5.04 -15.23
N SER A 51 7.75 -5.41 -15.00
CA SER A 51 6.60 -4.50 -15.03
C SER A 51 6.38 -3.77 -13.70
N THR A 52 7.10 -4.13 -12.63
CA THR A 52 6.99 -3.47 -11.34
C THR A 52 7.65 -2.09 -11.40
N GLY A 53 6.96 -1.09 -10.87
CA GLY A 53 7.45 0.28 -10.82
C GLY A 53 6.84 1.09 -9.68
N ILE A 54 7.18 2.38 -9.68
CA ILE A 54 6.67 3.37 -8.74
C ILE A 54 5.95 4.49 -9.49
N VAL A 55 5.04 5.17 -8.82
CA VAL A 55 4.28 6.29 -9.37
C VAL A 55 4.19 7.40 -8.33
N ASP A 56 4.13 8.65 -8.78
CA ASP A 56 3.75 9.78 -7.93
C ASP A 56 2.22 9.77 -7.73
N PRO A 57 1.72 9.46 -6.53
CA PRO A 57 0.28 9.39 -6.30
C PRO A 57 -0.38 10.78 -6.38
N ASP A 58 0.32 11.85 -6.01
CA ASP A 58 -0.24 13.20 -6.04
C ASP A 58 -0.44 13.67 -7.49
N GLU A 59 0.55 13.45 -8.36
CA GLU A 59 0.40 13.73 -9.79
C GLU A 59 -0.70 12.88 -10.43
N LEU A 60 -0.77 11.59 -10.08
CA LEU A 60 -1.80 10.69 -10.61
C LEU A 60 -3.21 11.14 -10.19
N MET A 61 -3.41 11.50 -8.91
CA MET A 61 -4.70 11.98 -8.42
C MET A 61 -5.06 13.34 -9.04
N ASN A 62 -4.09 14.25 -9.22
CA ASN A 62 -4.31 15.51 -9.91
C ASN A 62 -4.75 15.30 -11.37
N LEU A 63 -4.16 14.32 -12.07
CA LEU A 63 -4.59 13.94 -13.42
C LEU A 63 -6.03 13.43 -13.44
N PHE A 64 -6.39 12.53 -12.51
CA PHE A 64 -7.75 12.01 -12.43
C PHE A 64 -8.77 13.08 -12.08
N HIS A 65 -8.46 13.96 -11.13
CA HIS A 65 -9.30 15.11 -10.80
C HIS A 65 -9.52 16.00 -12.02
N ALA A 66 -8.46 16.39 -12.73
CA ALA A 66 -8.57 17.21 -13.93
C ALA A 66 -9.44 16.56 -15.02
N LYS A 67 -9.30 15.23 -15.23
CA LYS A 67 -10.14 14.48 -16.17
C LYS A 67 -11.61 14.45 -15.74
N ALA A 68 -11.88 14.20 -14.46
CA ALA A 68 -13.23 14.16 -13.93
C ALA A 68 -13.92 15.52 -14.06
N THR A 69 -13.24 16.62 -13.68
CA THR A 69 -13.78 17.98 -13.80
C THR A 69 -14.06 18.38 -15.25
N ARG A 70 -13.18 18.00 -16.20
CA ARG A 70 -13.43 18.23 -17.63
C ARG A 70 -14.67 17.51 -18.16
N ASN A 71 -15.04 16.39 -17.52
CA ASN A 71 -16.26 15.65 -17.82
C ASN A 71 -17.46 16.08 -16.97
N GLY A 72 -17.37 17.23 -16.27
CA GLY A 72 -18.48 17.81 -15.51
C GLY A 72 -18.62 17.32 -14.07
N ALA A 73 -17.68 16.53 -13.54
CA ALA A 73 -17.69 16.15 -12.14
C ALA A 73 -17.38 17.34 -11.22
N VAL A 74 -18.07 17.41 -10.09
CA VAL A 74 -17.86 18.44 -9.05
C VAL A 74 -17.23 17.79 -7.83
N LEU A 75 -16.07 18.31 -7.41
CA LEU A 75 -15.42 17.94 -6.16
C LEU A 75 -15.75 18.97 -5.09
N VAL A 76 -16.37 18.53 -4.00
CA VAL A 76 -16.65 19.37 -2.83
C VAL A 76 -15.84 18.87 -1.64
N THR A 77 -14.82 19.62 -1.26
CA THR A 77 -13.92 19.28 -0.14
C THR A 77 -14.42 19.90 1.16
N LYS A 78 -13.94 19.38 2.31
CA LYS A 78 -14.38 19.82 3.65
C LYS A 78 -15.90 19.67 3.84
N THR A 79 -16.43 18.60 3.26
CA THR A 79 -17.84 18.23 3.25
C THR A 79 -17.97 16.80 3.77
N GLU A 80 -18.33 16.65 5.04
CA GLU A 80 -18.51 15.34 5.67
C GLU A 80 -19.97 14.90 5.50
N VAL A 81 -20.16 13.68 4.98
CA VAL A 81 -21.46 12.99 5.02
C VAL A 81 -21.67 12.40 6.41
N THR A 82 -22.78 12.74 7.05
CA THR A 82 -23.13 12.26 8.39
C THR A 82 -24.34 11.34 8.41
N ASN A 83 -25.17 11.35 7.36
CA ASN A 83 -26.31 10.45 7.23
C ASN A 83 -26.73 10.25 5.77
N ILE A 84 -27.23 9.06 5.46
CA ILE A 84 -27.78 8.68 4.14
C ILE A 84 -29.11 7.97 4.37
N ARG A 85 -30.17 8.44 3.71
CA ARG A 85 -31.49 7.82 3.78
C ARG A 85 -31.90 7.32 2.40
N LYS A 86 -32.29 6.05 2.33
CA LYS A 86 -32.90 5.49 1.12
C LYS A 86 -34.31 6.08 0.94
N MET A 87 -34.59 6.53 -0.27
CA MET A 87 -35.87 7.07 -0.72
C MET A 87 -36.46 6.13 -1.78
N ASP A 88 -37.73 6.35 -2.17
CA ASP A 88 -38.35 5.57 -3.25
C ASP A 88 -37.65 5.79 -4.60
N ASP A 89 -37.10 7.00 -4.82
CA ASP A 89 -36.45 7.46 -6.05
C ASP A 89 -34.93 7.67 -5.92
N GLY A 90 -34.27 6.99 -4.97
CA GLY A 90 -32.81 7.07 -4.80
C GLY A 90 -32.42 7.27 -3.34
N TYR A 91 -31.62 8.31 -3.08
CA TYR A 91 -31.07 8.59 -1.76
C TYR A 91 -31.11 10.08 -1.42
N GLU A 92 -31.34 10.36 -0.15
CA GLU A 92 -31.09 11.67 0.44
C GLU A 92 -29.80 11.59 1.27
N VAL A 93 -28.84 12.47 0.98
CA VAL A 93 -27.55 12.55 1.67
C VAL A 93 -27.49 13.85 2.46
N SER A 94 -27.09 13.77 3.72
CA SER A 94 -26.95 14.92 4.60
C SER A 94 -25.62 14.91 5.33
N GLY A 95 -25.19 16.10 5.74
CA GLY A 95 -23.85 16.28 6.25
C GLY A 95 -23.56 17.70 6.70
N VAL A 96 -22.26 17.97 6.88
CA VAL A 96 -21.73 19.28 7.23
C VAL A 96 -20.68 19.69 6.21
N SER A 97 -20.81 20.89 5.65
CA SER A 97 -19.86 21.49 4.72
C SER A 97 -19.42 22.84 5.27
N LEU A 98 -18.12 23.02 5.52
CA LEU A 98 -17.59 24.27 6.08
C LEU A 98 -18.31 24.75 7.37
N GLY A 99 -18.83 23.82 8.18
CA GLY A 99 -19.57 24.11 9.40
C GLY A 99 -21.09 24.28 9.22
N GLU A 100 -21.58 24.32 7.99
CA GLU A 100 -23.01 24.45 7.69
C GLU A 100 -23.63 23.11 7.32
N LYS A 101 -24.88 22.88 7.75
CA LYS A 101 -25.61 21.66 7.40
C LYS A 101 -26.05 21.71 5.95
N PHE A 102 -25.96 20.58 5.25
CA PHE A 102 -26.48 20.43 3.89
C PHE A 102 -27.36 19.19 3.75
N THR A 103 -28.17 19.18 2.69
CA THR A 103 -28.92 18.01 2.24
C THR A 103 -29.01 18.03 0.72
N ILE A 104 -28.73 16.89 0.08
CA ILE A 104 -28.82 16.70 -1.37
C ILE A 104 -29.55 15.40 -1.68
N LYS A 105 -30.09 15.30 -2.90
CA LYS A 105 -30.61 14.04 -3.46
C LYS A 105 -29.60 13.45 -4.44
N ALA A 106 -29.52 12.13 -4.48
CA ALA A 106 -28.70 11.39 -5.44
C ALA A 106 -29.40 10.09 -5.86
N ASP A 107 -29.42 9.81 -7.16
CA ASP A 107 -30.00 8.56 -7.69
C ASP A 107 -29.11 7.35 -7.35
N THR A 108 -27.80 7.57 -7.23
CA THR A 108 -26.80 6.52 -6.97
C THR A 108 -25.72 7.05 -6.04
N ILE A 109 -25.26 6.18 -5.13
CA ILE A 109 -24.15 6.44 -4.21
C ILE A 109 -23.10 5.35 -4.42
N ILE A 110 -21.84 5.77 -4.56
CA ILE A 110 -20.68 4.87 -4.59
C ILE A 110 -19.86 5.13 -3.33
N ASN A 111 -19.72 4.12 -2.47
CA ASN A 111 -18.96 4.23 -1.24
C ASN A 111 -17.47 4.01 -1.49
N CYS A 112 -16.67 5.08 -1.41
CA CYS A 112 -15.22 5.06 -1.54
C CYS A 112 -14.52 5.66 -0.31
N ALA A 113 -15.11 5.53 0.89
CA ALA A 113 -14.65 6.25 2.09
C ALA A 113 -13.43 5.63 2.81
N GLY A 114 -12.70 4.73 2.14
CA GLY A 114 -11.47 4.10 2.66
C GLY A 114 -11.67 3.49 4.05
N LEU A 115 -10.90 3.96 5.03
CA LEU A 115 -10.95 3.51 6.42
C LEU A 115 -12.30 3.75 7.13
N ASN A 116 -13.22 4.52 6.53
CA ASN A 116 -14.57 4.77 7.06
C ASN A 116 -15.67 4.13 6.20
N ALA A 117 -15.33 3.21 5.28
CA ALA A 117 -16.30 2.61 4.37
C ALA A 117 -17.42 1.84 5.10
N ASP A 118 -17.10 1.18 6.21
CA ASP A 118 -18.09 0.51 7.07
C ASP A 118 -19.06 1.50 7.72
N LYS A 119 -18.59 2.66 8.18
CA LYS A 119 -19.44 3.73 8.72
C LYS A 119 -20.47 4.19 7.68
N ILE A 120 -20.03 4.44 6.44
CA ILE A 120 -20.93 4.82 5.33
C ILE A 120 -21.90 3.68 4.97
N ALA A 121 -21.44 2.42 4.98
CA ALA A 121 -22.30 1.26 4.75
C ALA A 121 -23.39 1.14 5.83
N GLY A 122 -23.04 1.40 7.09
CA GLY A 122 -24.00 1.45 8.19
C GLY A 122 -25.06 2.54 8.02
N MET A 123 -24.69 3.71 7.48
CA MET A 123 -25.64 4.80 7.22
C MET A 123 -26.76 4.39 6.27
N VAL A 124 -26.49 3.53 5.28
CA VAL A 124 -27.52 3.02 4.35
C VAL A 124 -28.29 1.81 4.90
N GLY A 125 -28.12 1.48 6.19
CA GLY A 125 -28.87 0.43 6.89
C GLY A 125 -28.28 -0.97 6.75
N LEU A 126 -27.03 -1.12 6.28
CA LEU A 126 -26.38 -2.42 6.26
C LEU A 126 -25.92 -2.81 7.66
N ASP A 127 -26.19 -4.06 8.03
CA ASP A 127 -25.65 -4.67 9.25
C ASP A 127 -24.20 -5.09 9.00
N VAL A 128 -23.28 -4.17 9.27
CA VAL A 128 -21.85 -4.34 8.99
C VAL A 128 -21.20 -5.48 9.76
N GLU A 129 -21.72 -5.81 10.96
CA GLU A 129 -21.21 -6.92 11.77
C GLU A 129 -21.65 -8.25 11.15
N LYS A 130 -22.95 -8.39 10.87
CA LYS A 130 -23.50 -9.60 10.26
C LYS A 130 -22.93 -9.88 8.88
N LEU A 131 -22.60 -8.83 8.12
CA LEU A 131 -21.99 -8.94 6.80
C LEU A 131 -20.46 -9.12 6.84
N GLY A 132 -19.82 -8.98 8.01
CA GLY A 132 -18.36 -9.06 8.14
C GLY A 132 -17.63 -7.92 7.43
N TYR A 133 -18.25 -6.75 7.33
CA TYR A 133 -17.70 -5.56 6.65
C TYR A 133 -17.03 -4.56 7.59
N ARG A 134 -16.96 -4.87 8.89
CA ARG A 134 -16.24 -4.04 9.87
C ARG A 134 -14.81 -3.81 9.39
N ILE A 135 -14.40 -2.54 9.31
CA ILE A 135 -13.01 -2.19 8.99
C ILE A 135 -12.17 -2.34 10.26
N HIS A 136 -11.05 -3.04 10.12
CA HIS A 136 -10.01 -3.13 11.14
C HIS A 136 -8.76 -2.40 10.64
N TYR A 137 -8.21 -1.50 11.47
CA TYR A 137 -7.07 -0.70 11.05
C TYR A 137 -5.78 -1.52 11.17
N CYS A 138 -5.12 -1.72 10.04
CA CYS A 138 -3.76 -2.26 9.98
C CYS A 138 -2.81 -1.11 9.64
N LYS A 139 -2.01 -0.71 10.63
CA LYS A 139 -1.02 0.34 10.50
C LYS A 139 0.33 -0.26 10.11
N GLY A 140 1.09 0.53 9.36
CA GLY A 140 2.48 0.23 9.05
C GLY A 140 3.32 1.49 9.05
N ASP A 141 4.47 1.42 9.70
CA ASP A 141 5.44 2.51 9.77
C ASP A 141 6.51 2.33 8.69
N TYR A 142 7.10 3.44 8.25
CA TYR A 142 8.20 3.45 7.29
C TYR A 142 9.36 4.28 7.83
N PHE A 143 10.57 3.88 7.47
CA PHE A 143 11.78 4.67 7.71
C PHE A 143 12.47 4.99 6.40
N ARG A 144 13.25 6.08 6.36
CA ARG A 144 14.05 6.44 5.18
C ARG A 144 15.52 6.18 5.43
N LEU A 145 16.22 5.62 4.43
CA LEU A 145 17.68 5.58 4.43
C LEU A 145 18.23 6.95 4.06
N LEU A 146 19.21 7.40 4.83
CA LEU A 146 19.98 8.59 4.52
C LEU A 146 21.25 8.22 3.75
N GLY A 147 21.65 9.11 2.83
CA GLY A 147 22.84 8.93 2.00
C GLY A 147 22.57 8.20 0.69
N LYS A 148 23.61 7.53 0.18
CA LYS A 148 23.56 6.90 -1.15
C LYS A 148 22.66 5.65 -1.12
N PRO A 149 21.66 5.53 -2.01
CA PRO A 149 20.84 4.34 -2.13
C PRO A 149 21.68 3.07 -2.30
N PRO A 150 21.44 2.04 -1.46
CA PRO A 150 22.17 0.78 -1.57
C PRO A 150 21.61 -0.14 -2.66
N ILE A 151 20.44 0.19 -3.21
CA ILE A 151 19.75 -0.57 -4.25
C ILE A 151 19.27 0.37 -5.36
N LYS A 152 18.93 -0.19 -6.54
CA LYS A 152 18.38 0.56 -7.68
C LYS A 152 16.92 0.21 -7.98
N MET A 153 16.50 -1.00 -7.65
CA MET A 153 15.16 -1.55 -7.88
C MET A 153 14.43 -1.78 -6.56
N LEU A 154 13.14 -2.09 -6.63
CA LEU A 154 12.40 -2.55 -5.46
C LEU A 154 12.89 -3.94 -5.04
N VAL A 155 13.12 -4.15 -3.75
CA VAL A 155 13.61 -5.42 -3.20
C VAL A 155 12.64 -5.89 -2.12
N TYR A 156 12.02 -7.04 -2.37
CA TYR A 156 11.04 -7.67 -1.48
C TYR A 156 11.58 -9.00 -0.94
N PRO A 157 11.51 -9.25 0.39
CA PRO A 157 11.72 -10.58 0.91
C PRO A 157 10.60 -11.52 0.43
N ALA A 158 10.75 -12.82 0.67
CA ALA A 158 9.63 -13.75 0.51
C ALA A 158 8.47 -13.31 1.44
N PRO A 159 7.20 -13.45 1.01
CA PRO A 159 6.07 -12.99 1.82
C PRO A 159 6.03 -13.63 3.21
N GLU A 160 5.64 -12.84 4.22
CA GLU A 160 5.39 -13.32 5.58
C GLU A 160 3.87 -13.50 5.83
N LYS A 161 3.48 -13.99 7.02
CA LYS A 161 2.05 -14.21 7.36
C LYS A 161 1.22 -12.93 7.34
N LEU A 162 1.82 -11.77 7.62
CA LEU A 162 1.18 -10.46 7.60
C LEU A 162 1.91 -9.54 6.62
N GLY A 163 1.30 -9.34 5.45
CA GLY A 163 1.86 -8.48 4.40
C GLY A 163 3.11 -9.06 3.73
N LEU A 164 3.93 -8.17 3.16
CA LEU A 164 5.11 -8.52 2.38
C LEU A 164 6.42 -8.53 3.20
N GLY A 165 6.35 -8.22 4.49
CA GLY A 165 7.52 -7.91 5.30
C GLY A 165 8.14 -6.55 4.95
N ILE A 166 9.24 -6.22 5.63
CA ILE A 166 9.95 -4.95 5.46
C ILE A 166 10.73 -5.01 4.14
N HIS A 167 10.23 -4.30 3.13
CA HIS A 167 10.83 -4.22 1.81
C HIS A 167 11.52 -2.87 1.60
N LEU A 168 12.33 -2.79 0.55
CA LEU A 168 13.01 -1.55 0.18
C LEU A 168 12.45 -1.02 -1.14
N THR A 169 12.04 0.24 -1.10
CA THR A 169 11.45 0.93 -2.25
C THR A 169 12.23 2.19 -2.53
N PRO A 170 12.96 2.26 -3.67
CA PRO A 170 13.44 3.54 -4.19
C PRO A 170 12.26 4.46 -4.45
N ASP A 171 12.36 5.74 -4.08
CA ASP A 171 11.36 6.75 -4.43
C ASP A 171 11.85 7.67 -5.56
N LEU A 172 10.94 8.46 -6.12
CA LEU A 172 11.23 9.37 -7.23
C LEU A 172 12.24 10.47 -6.87
N SER A 173 12.49 10.68 -5.56
CA SER A 173 13.52 11.61 -5.08
C SER A 173 14.93 11.01 -5.04
N GLY A 174 15.07 9.73 -5.39
CA GLY A 174 16.35 9.02 -5.37
C GLY A 174 16.79 8.59 -3.98
N THR A 175 15.85 8.45 -3.03
CA THR A 175 16.11 7.86 -1.71
C THR A 175 15.45 6.49 -1.62
N VAL A 176 15.68 5.76 -0.53
CA VAL A 176 15.09 4.43 -0.30
C VAL A 176 14.30 4.44 1.00
N ARG A 177 13.07 3.91 0.94
CA ARG A 177 12.21 3.68 2.12
C ARG A 177 12.25 2.22 2.52
N LEU A 178 12.22 1.96 3.82
CA LEU A 178 12.08 0.65 4.42
C LEU A 178 10.70 0.55 5.03
N GLY A 179 10.01 -0.56 4.74
CA GLY A 179 8.70 -0.84 5.31
C GLY A 179 7.67 -1.21 4.27
N PRO A 180 6.40 -1.28 4.66
CA PRO A 180 5.95 -1.08 6.03
C PRO A 180 6.17 -2.35 6.86
N ASN A 181 6.23 -2.21 8.19
CA ASN A 181 5.78 -3.31 9.06
C ASN A 181 4.24 -3.35 9.06
N ALA A 182 3.61 -4.33 9.71
CA ALA A 182 2.16 -4.44 9.70
C ALA A 182 1.64 -4.89 11.07
N TYR A 183 0.81 -4.06 11.71
CA TYR A 183 0.21 -4.36 13.00
C TYR A 183 -1.18 -3.72 13.12
N TYR A 184 -2.09 -4.40 13.82
CA TYR A 184 -3.44 -3.90 14.04
C TYR A 184 -3.47 -2.86 15.16
N VAL A 185 -4.32 -1.85 14.99
CA VAL A 185 -4.58 -0.79 15.97
C VAL A 185 -6.08 -0.55 16.11
N ASP A 186 -6.50 -0.10 17.29
CA ASP A 186 -7.92 0.18 17.57
C ASP A 186 -8.35 1.57 17.13
N SER A 187 -7.39 2.48 16.91
CA SER A 187 -7.64 3.87 16.52
C SER A 187 -6.63 4.37 15.49
N ILE A 188 -7.06 5.34 14.68
CA ILE A 188 -6.22 5.97 13.68
C ILE A 188 -5.25 6.92 14.36
N SER A 189 -3.96 6.61 14.30
CA SER A 189 -2.85 7.50 14.65
C SER A 189 -1.76 7.39 13.59
N TYR A 190 -1.21 8.53 13.20
CA TYR A 190 -0.12 8.64 12.22
C TYR A 190 1.25 8.85 12.87
N GLU A 191 1.32 8.86 14.21
CA GLU A 191 2.58 8.94 14.94
C GLU A 191 3.40 7.67 14.72
N VAL A 192 4.68 7.79 14.35
CA VAL A 192 5.56 6.63 14.18
C VAL A 192 5.95 6.11 15.55
N THR A 193 5.54 4.88 15.85
CA THR A 193 5.78 4.24 17.16
C THR A 193 6.77 3.09 17.08
N SER A 194 7.04 2.58 15.87
CA SER A 194 8.02 1.53 15.65
C SER A 194 9.45 2.02 15.86
N GLY A 195 10.35 1.13 16.26
CA GLY A 195 11.77 1.43 16.40
C GLY A 195 12.54 1.11 15.12
N GLU A 196 13.44 2.01 14.70
CA GLU A 196 14.32 1.82 13.53
C GLU A 196 15.07 0.47 13.54
N HIS A 197 15.43 -0.02 14.73
CA HIS A 197 16.20 -1.25 14.91
C HIS A 197 15.53 -2.47 14.28
N GLU A 198 14.21 -2.61 14.42
CA GLU A 198 13.42 -3.69 13.83
C GLU A 198 13.58 -3.73 12.30
N PHE A 199 13.50 -2.56 11.67
CA PHE A 199 13.63 -2.40 10.22
C PHE A 199 15.04 -2.76 9.75
N ARG A 200 16.06 -2.34 10.50
CA ARG A 200 17.46 -2.68 10.21
C ARG A 200 17.74 -4.17 10.34
N GLU A 201 17.25 -4.81 11.39
CA GLU A 201 17.44 -6.24 11.60
C GLU A 201 16.74 -7.07 10.51
N ASN A 202 15.53 -6.69 10.11
CA ASN A 202 14.82 -7.39 9.05
C ASN A 202 15.57 -7.28 7.71
N VAL A 203 15.99 -6.08 7.33
CA VAL A 203 16.69 -5.85 6.06
C VAL A 203 18.11 -6.42 6.03
N ARG A 204 18.80 -6.51 7.17
CA ARG A 204 20.14 -7.12 7.27
C ARG A 204 20.21 -8.57 6.79
N LYS A 205 19.08 -9.28 6.78
CA LYS A 205 18.99 -10.66 6.26
C LYS A 205 19.42 -10.77 4.80
N PHE A 206 19.24 -9.70 4.03
CA PHE A 206 19.48 -9.68 2.59
C PHE A 206 20.20 -8.43 2.07
N LEU A 207 20.51 -7.47 2.94
CA LEU A 207 21.32 -6.29 2.64
C LEU A 207 22.37 -6.08 3.76
N PRO A 208 23.54 -6.73 3.70
CA PRO A 208 24.55 -6.66 4.75
C PRO A 208 25.18 -5.26 4.95
N CYS A 209 25.80 -5.08 6.12
CA CYS A 209 26.04 -3.83 6.85
C CYS A 209 26.73 -2.61 6.15
N PRO A 210 27.57 -2.71 5.10
CA PRO A 210 28.19 -1.51 4.51
C PRO A 210 27.20 -0.47 3.96
N ALA A 211 25.94 -0.85 3.75
CA ALA A 211 24.91 -0.07 3.05
C ALA A 211 23.90 0.66 3.96
N LEU A 212 23.93 0.48 5.29
CA LEU A 212 22.85 0.91 6.21
C LEU A 212 23.31 1.94 7.28
N MET A 213 24.22 2.86 6.92
CA MET A 213 24.94 3.67 7.91
C MET A 213 24.14 4.81 8.58
N SER A 214 22.93 5.15 8.12
CA SER A 214 22.02 6.05 8.85
C SER A 214 20.58 5.98 8.35
N MET A 215 19.61 6.02 9.28
CA MET A 215 18.18 6.13 8.98
C MET A 215 17.58 7.26 9.83
N SER A 216 16.47 7.83 9.35
CA SER A 216 15.69 8.87 10.04
C SER A 216 14.20 8.66 9.84
#